data_AF-A0A7J6LWW6-F1
#
_entry.id   AF-A0A7J6LWW6-F1
#
_cell.length_a   1.000
_cell.length_b   1.000
_cell.length_c   1.000
_cell.angle_alpha   90.00
_cell.angle_beta   90.00
_cell.angle_gamma   90.00
#
_symmetry.space_group_name_H-M   'P 1'
#
loop_
_entity.id
_entity.type
_entity.pdbx_description
1 polymer ?
#
loop_
_entity_poly.entity_id
_entity_poly.type
_entity_poly.pdbx_seq_one_letter_code
_entity_poly.pdbx_strand_id
1 'polypeptide(L)'
;MARTKQTRRKNKKQSKQPAEPKLAVDEGGSTPESTSVEEVLSKAFPYPTDSLDHAESPAKAYGHVGPILELMAEKLGKSKEDLKIYDPYYCNGAVVDNLKALGFTNVYNECEDFYSVESPEFDVLLTNPPYSGEHPEKLADFTAKVGKPWLWLVPNWFYMKDFYKKLIEKPGQSGMFFVAPKKRYVYQTPRHLRASSDEAKTSPFPSFWFINGCGVCTPEDMQSAMEGSEGVLAVKDVHDLPLTYYDQYDPEYKRQRNIMKSQKRKNNYSEKAGEQASWGRKAGAQQDYKMSNKRQKRIGSMKQIYSNIHIQPPTKHDRALCRYTSMDRTLNLPKIDGSTNGLGNVRDQKLPAGLLQPVDPPKRQEQAEEAGGALRLEPVATLIRQHRRPRASTLKLARETQMPEDM
;
A
#
# COMPACT_ATOMS: atom_id res chain seq x y z
N MET A 1 48.65 -15.01 -19.46
CA MET A 1 48.11 -16.33 -19.03
C MET A 1 47.18 -16.11 -17.83
N ALA A 2 45.87 -16.13 -18.08
CA ALA A 2 44.85 -15.83 -17.08
C ALA A 2 44.58 -17.07 -16.19
N ARG A 3 44.69 -16.92 -14.87
CA ARG A 3 44.32 -17.95 -13.89
C ARG A 3 42.90 -17.74 -13.41
N THR A 4 41.97 -18.51 -13.96
CA THR A 4 40.57 -18.59 -13.54
C THR A 4 40.48 -19.38 -12.24
N LYS A 5 40.06 -18.75 -11.13
CA LYS A 5 39.79 -19.44 -9.86
C LYS A 5 38.37 -20.01 -9.89
N GLN A 6 38.24 -21.32 -10.08
CA GLN A 6 37.01 -22.07 -9.86
C GLN A 6 36.69 -22.12 -8.36
N THR A 7 35.56 -21.53 -7.97
CA THR A 7 34.99 -21.70 -6.62
C THR A 7 34.02 -22.88 -6.62
N ARG A 8 34.44 -23.99 -6.01
CA ARG A 8 33.61 -25.17 -5.70
C ARG A 8 32.53 -24.78 -4.67
N ARG A 9 31.26 -24.72 -5.09
CA ARG A 9 30.09 -24.72 -4.19
C ARG A 9 29.82 -26.15 -3.72
N LYS A 10 29.99 -26.41 -2.42
CA LYS A 10 29.56 -27.66 -1.78
C LYS A 10 28.06 -27.56 -1.43
N ASN A 11 27.23 -28.34 -2.11
CA ASN A 11 25.83 -28.57 -1.72
C ASN A 11 25.80 -29.55 -0.54
N LYS A 12 25.36 -29.08 0.64
CA LYS A 12 25.12 -29.90 1.83
C LYS A 12 23.69 -30.44 1.75
N LYS A 13 23.55 -31.65 1.22
CA LYS A 13 22.30 -32.43 1.15
C LYS A 13 22.01 -32.96 2.56
N GLN A 14 20.95 -32.46 3.21
CA GLN A 14 20.46 -33.01 4.48
C GLN A 14 19.75 -34.34 4.20
N SER A 15 20.27 -35.44 4.74
CA SER A 15 19.65 -36.76 4.68
C SER A 15 18.50 -36.83 5.68
N LYS A 16 17.30 -37.16 5.19
CA LYS A 16 16.16 -37.59 6.01
C LYS A 16 16.51 -38.88 6.74
N GLN A 17 16.27 -38.93 8.04
CA GLN A 17 16.23 -40.19 8.79
C GLN A 17 14.90 -40.90 8.58
N PRO A 18 14.86 -42.25 8.54
CA PRO A 18 13.64 -43.04 8.45
C PRO A 18 12.95 -43.09 9.83
N ALA A 19 11.62 -42.91 9.82
CA ALA A 19 10.78 -43.00 11.00
C ALA A 19 10.49 -44.47 11.37
N GLU A 20 10.42 -44.74 12.67
CA GLU A 20 10.11 -46.04 13.29
C GLU A 20 8.65 -46.49 13.03
N PRO A 21 8.40 -47.81 12.97
CA PRO A 21 7.07 -48.37 12.73
C PRO A 21 6.21 -48.30 14.00
N LYS A 22 5.04 -47.68 13.91
CA LYS A 22 4.05 -47.68 15.00
C LYS A 22 3.20 -48.93 14.98
N LEU A 23 3.00 -49.45 16.19
CA LEU A 23 2.21 -50.60 16.59
C LEU A 23 0.76 -50.53 16.10
N ALA A 24 0.26 -51.68 15.65
CA ALA A 24 -1.13 -51.93 15.28
C ALA A 24 -2.05 -51.77 16.50
N VAL A 25 -3.09 -50.96 16.36
CA VAL A 25 -4.19 -50.84 17.32
C VAL A 25 -5.49 -51.10 16.59
N ASP A 26 -6.06 -52.26 16.91
CA ASP A 26 -7.47 -52.62 17.01
C ASP A 26 -8.46 -52.10 15.93
N GLU A 27 -8.76 -52.99 14.99
CA GLU A 27 -9.83 -52.86 13.98
C GLU A 27 -11.18 -53.28 14.59
N GLY A 28 -11.94 -52.32 15.11
CA GLY A 28 -13.28 -52.55 15.64
C GLY A 28 -14.23 -51.36 15.58
N GLY A 29 -13.92 -50.35 14.75
CA GLY A 29 -14.74 -49.15 14.62
C GLY A 29 -15.57 -49.18 13.34
N SER A 30 -16.90 -49.24 13.49
CA SER A 30 -17.85 -48.97 12.40
C SER A 30 -17.41 -47.74 11.62
N THR A 31 -17.08 -47.91 10.34
CA THR A 31 -16.73 -46.80 9.44
C THR A 31 -17.87 -45.78 9.50
N PRO A 32 -17.65 -44.56 10.02
CA PRO A 32 -18.66 -43.52 9.96
C PRO A 32 -18.93 -43.26 8.48
N GLU A 33 -20.20 -43.41 8.11
CA GLU A 33 -20.71 -43.18 6.78
C GLU A 33 -20.26 -41.78 6.34
N SER A 34 -19.35 -41.73 5.35
CA SER A 34 -18.74 -40.49 4.89
C SER A 34 -19.79 -39.67 4.14
N THR A 35 -20.57 -38.86 4.86
CA THR A 35 -21.46 -37.87 4.27
C THR A 35 -20.62 -36.97 3.35
N SER A 36 -21.01 -36.86 2.07
CA SER A 36 -20.26 -36.06 1.11
C SER A 36 -20.37 -34.57 1.47
N VAL A 37 -19.35 -33.79 1.13
CA VAL A 37 -19.30 -32.34 1.42
C VAL A 37 -20.48 -31.62 0.77
N GLU A 38 -20.88 -32.07 -0.43
CA GLU A 38 -22.00 -31.53 -1.20
C GLU A 38 -23.35 -31.74 -0.49
N GLU A 39 -23.54 -32.88 0.17
CA GLU A 39 -24.75 -33.13 0.96
C GLU A 39 -24.83 -32.22 2.18
N VAL A 40 -23.69 -31.95 2.83
CA VAL A 40 -23.62 -31.00 3.95
C VAL A 40 -23.91 -29.57 3.48
N LEU A 41 -23.33 -29.15 2.35
CA LEU A 41 -23.55 -27.82 1.78
C LEU A 41 -25.00 -27.60 1.35
N SER A 42 -25.60 -28.57 0.66
CA SER A 42 -27.01 -28.48 0.22
C SER A 42 -28.01 -28.46 1.38
N LYS A 43 -27.63 -28.98 2.57
CA LYS A 43 -28.42 -28.85 3.79
C LYS A 43 -28.18 -27.52 4.51
N ALA A 44 -26.97 -26.97 4.43
CA ALA A 44 -26.58 -25.74 5.11
C ALA A 44 -27.02 -24.46 4.37
N PHE A 45 -27.05 -24.49 3.04
CA PHE A 45 -27.33 -23.34 2.20
C PHE A 45 -28.55 -23.58 1.31
N PRO A 46 -29.49 -22.61 1.20
CA PRO A 46 -30.67 -22.74 0.33
C PRO A 46 -30.36 -22.51 -1.17
N TYR A 47 -29.08 -22.39 -1.53
CA TYR A 47 -28.60 -22.11 -2.88
C TYR A 47 -27.31 -22.90 -3.18
N PRO A 48 -26.96 -23.08 -4.47
CA PRO A 48 -25.72 -23.75 -4.85
C PRO A 48 -24.48 -22.98 -4.35
N THR A 49 -23.55 -23.69 -3.71
CA THR A 49 -22.28 -23.11 -3.22
C THR A 49 -21.10 -24.01 -3.52
N ASP A 50 -19.92 -23.42 -3.72
CA ASP A 50 -18.64 -24.13 -3.75
C ASP A 50 -18.07 -24.26 -2.32
N SER A 51 -17.55 -25.43 -1.97
CA SER A 51 -16.92 -25.67 -0.66
C SER A 51 -15.72 -24.75 -0.41
N LEU A 52 -15.02 -24.34 -1.47
CA LEU A 52 -13.82 -23.50 -1.38
C LEU A 52 -14.13 -22.02 -1.13
N ASP A 53 -15.39 -21.60 -1.28
CA ASP A 53 -15.81 -20.22 -1.05
C ASP A 53 -16.15 -19.93 0.41
N HIS A 54 -16.28 -20.97 1.25
CA HIS A 54 -16.69 -20.86 2.65
C HIS A 54 -15.50 -20.62 3.58
N ALA A 55 -15.05 -19.36 3.62
CA ALA A 55 -13.93 -18.93 4.46
C ALA A 55 -14.25 -17.66 5.25
N GLU A 56 -14.34 -17.78 6.57
CA GLU A 56 -14.61 -16.63 7.44
C GLU A 56 -13.36 -15.78 7.66
N SER A 57 -13.54 -14.47 7.58
CA SER A 57 -12.48 -13.51 7.88
C SER A 57 -12.20 -13.46 9.38
N PRO A 58 -10.93 -13.34 9.81
CA PRO A 58 -10.61 -13.25 11.22
C PRO A 58 -11.08 -11.92 11.82
N ALA A 59 -11.45 -11.89 13.10
CA ALA A 59 -11.80 -10.68 13.85
C ALA A 59 -10.83 -9.50 13.61
N LYS A 60 -9.53 -9.83 13.54
CA LYS A 60 -8.46 -8.86 13.27
C LYS A 60 -8.61 -8.12 11.93
N ALA A 61 -9.15 -8.77 10.89
CA ALA A 61 -9.38 -8.13 9.60
C ALA A 61 -10.41 -7.01 9.71
N TYR A 62 -11.50 -7.22 10.45
CA TYR A 62 -12.51 -6.20 10.72
C TYR A 62 -11.96 -5.08 11.62
N GLY A 63 -11.20 -5.43 12.66
CA GLY A 63 -10.55 -4.43 13.52
C GLY A 63 -9.62 -3.48 12.77
N HIS A 64 -8.96 -3.95 11.70
CA HIS A 64 -8.10 -3.12 10.85
C HIS A 64 -8.86 -2.06 10.04
N VAL A 65 -10.16 -2.22 9.80
CA VAL A 65 -11.01 -1.24 9.08
C VAL A 65 -12.02 -0.55 9.98
N GLY A 66 -12.05 -0.90 11.27
CA GLY A 66 -12.88 -0.24 12.28
C GLY A 66 -12.79 1.29 12.22
N PRO A 67 -11.59 1.91 12.26
CA PRO A 67 -11.46 3.37 12.20
C PRO A 67 -12.10 4.02 10.97
N ILE A 68 -12.10 3.32 9.82
CA ILE A 68 -12.72 3.81 8.59
C ILE A 68 -14.25 3.70 8.67
N LEU A 69 -14.79 2.63 9.23
CA LEU A 69 -16.23 2.49 9.46
C LEU A 69 -16.75 3.53 10.45
N GLU A 70 -15.96 3.85 11.48
CA GLU A 70 -16.28 4.92 12.44
C GLU A 70 -16.33 6.30 11.76
N LEU A 71 -15.33 6.59 10.92
CA LEU A 71 -15.31 7.79 10.08
C LEU A 71 -16.53 7.86 9.15
N MET A 72 -16.90 6.75 8.51
CA MET A 72 -18.09 6.71 7.64
C MET A 72 -19.38 6.98 8.42
N ALA A 73 -19.53 6.40 9.62
CA ALA A 73 -20.67 6.69 10.49
C ALA A 73 -20.73 8.18 10.85
N GLU A 74 -19.61 8.77 11.26
CA GLU A 74 -19.52 10.21 11.59
C GLU A 74 -19.93 11.08 10.39
N LYS A 75 -19.37 10.82 9.20
CA LYS A 75 -19.66 11.60 7.98
C LYS A 75 -21.12 11.46 7.52
N LEU A 76 -21.77 10.34 7.86
CA LEU A 76 -23.20 10.10 7.60
C LEU A 76 -24.11 10.62 8.74
N GLY A 77 -23.55 11.19 9.81
CA GLY A 77 -24.31 11.65 10.97
C GLY A 77 -24.95 10.52 11.78
N LYS A 78 -24.31 9.35 11.82
CA LYS A 78 -24.79 8.14 12.50
C LYS A 78 -23.87 7.72 13.64
N SER A 79 -24.42 7.04 14.64
CA SER A 79 -23.64 6.29 15.62
C SER A 79 -23.08 4.99 15.00
N LYS A 80 -22.18 4.29 15.69
CA LYS A 80 -21.71 2.97 15.21
C LYS A 80 -22.84 1.96 15.19
N GLU A 81 -23.74 2.05 16.15
CA GLU A 81 -24.89 1.19 16.33
C GLU A 81 -25.96 1.43 15.25
N ASP A 82 -26.08 2.66 14.75
CA ASP A 82 -27.05 3.03 13.71
C ASP A 82 -26.52 2.82 12.28
N LEU A 83 -25.20 2.67 12.10
CA LEU A 83 -24.60 2.43 10.78
C LEU A 83 -25.03 1.05 10.25
N LYS A 84 -25.81 1.05 9.16
CA LYS A 84 -26.29 -0.18 8.51
C LYS A 84 -25.19 -0.77 7.63
N ILE A 85 -24.58 -1.86 8.06
CA ILE A 85 -23.55 -2.58 7.29
C ILE A 85 -24.17 -3.79 6.60
N TYR A 86 -23.91 -3.95 5.30
CA TYR A 86 -24.38 -5.11 4.54
C TYR A 86 -23.21 -5.98 4.08
N ASP A 87 -23.27 -7.28 4.40
CA ASP A 87 -22.42 -8.31 3.81
C ASP A 87 -23.30 -9.30 3.02
N PRO A 88 -23.32 -9.24 1.68
CA PRO A 88 -24.17 -10.09 0.85
C PRO A 88 -23.75 -11.56 0.84
N TYR A 89 -22.51 -11.89 1.23
CA TYR A 89 -22.00 -13.25 1.10
C TYR A 89 -21.98 -13.94 2.46
N TYR A 90 -22.93 -14.86 2.66
CA TYR A 90 -23.04 -15.62 3.90
C TYR A 90 -22.15 -16.86 3.89
N CYS A 91 -21.42 -17.06 4.99
CA CYS A 91 -20.64 -18.25 5.28
C CYS A 91 -21.19 -18.95 6.54
N ASN A 92 -20.97 -18.37 7.72
CA ASN A 92 -21.54 -18.86 8.98
C ASN A 92 -21.85 -17.70 9.96
N GLY A 93 -21.96 -16.47 9.45
CA GLY A 93 -22.40 -15.31 10.23
C GLY A 93 -21.36 -14.66 11.15
N ALA A 94 -20.09 -15.13 11.19
CA ALA A 94 -19.11 -14.55 12.11
C ALA A 94 -18.80 -13.07 11.87
N VAL A 95 -19.10 -12.53 10.68
CA VAL A 95 -19.00 -11.08 10.40
C VAL A 95 -19.86 -10.26 11.36
N VAL A 96 -21.06 -10.74 11.71
CA VAL A 96 -21.99 -10.05 12.62
C VAL A 96 -21.38 -9.97 14.02
N ASP A 97 -20.89 -11.09 14.55
CA ASP A 97 -20.27 -11.13 15.88
C ASP A 97 -18.99 -10.29 15.97
N ASN A 98 -18.15 -10.35 14.93
CA ASN A 98 -16.90 -9.60 14.87
C ASN A 98 -17.14 -8.09 14.80
N LEU A 99 -18.10 -7.63 13.99
CA LEU A 99 -18.46 -6.22 13.88
C LEU A 99 -19.19 -5.72 15.13
N LYS A 100 -20.07 -6.54 15.73
CA LYS A 100 -20.73 -6.24 17.00
C LYS A 100 -19.73 -6.04 18.12
N ALA A 101 -18.66 -6.84 18.18
CA ALA A 101 -17.57 -6.67 19.15
C ALA A 101 -16.82 -5.33 19.00
N LEU A 102 -16.92 -4.67 17.84
CA LEU A 102 -16.37 -3.33 17.57
C LEU A 102 -17.39 -2.21 17.80
N GLY A 103 -18.63 -2.53 18.17
CA GLY A 103 -19.72 -1.58 18.40
C GLY A 103 -20.69 -1.41 17.22
N PHE A 104 -20.47 -2.10 16.09
CA PHE A 104 -21.39 -2.05 14.95
C PHE A 104 -22.45 -3.14 15.10
N THR A 105 -23.62 -2.78 15.62
CA THR A 105 -24.69 -3.74 15.96
C THR A 105 -25.69 -3.95 14.83
N ASN A 106 -25.75 -3.04 13.85
CA ASN A 106 -26.69 -3.07 12.73
C ASN A 106 -26.03 -3.65 11.46
N VAL A 107 -25.82 -4.96 11.49
CA VAL A 107 -25.15 -5.72 10.42
C VAL A 107 -26.14 -6.71 9.82
N TYR A 108 -26.35 -6.65 8.51
CA TYR A 108 -27.13 -7.62 7.76
C TYR A 108 -26.20 -8.64 7.08
N ASN A 109 -26.30 -9.91 7.49
CA ASN A 109 -25.65 -11.05 6.87
C ASN A 109 -26.51 -12.30 7.11
N GLU A 110 -27.41 -12.57 6.17
CA GLU A 110 -28.36 -13.68 6.25
C GLU A 110 -28.00 -14.78 5.26
N CYS A 111 -28.36 -16.03 5.57
CA CYS A 111 -28.11 -17.20 4.71
C CYS A 111 -29.05 -17.21 3.48
N GLU A 112 -28.86 -16.23 2.61
CA GLU A 112 -29.67 -15.95 1.43
C GLU A 112 -28.78 -15.84 0.20
N ASP A 113 -29.31 -16.21 -0.97
CA ASP A 113 -28.59 -16.02 -2.22
C ASP A 113 -28.63 -14.55 -2.61
N PHE A 114 -27.48 -13.88 -2.52
CA PHE A 114 -27.23 -12.50 -2.93
C PHE A 114 -27.85 -12.13 -4.28
N TYR A 115 -27.88 -13.07 -5.23
CA TYR A 115 -28.38 -12.78 -6.58
C TYR A 115 -29.90 -12.90 -6.71
N SER A 116 -30.55 -13.53 -5.74
CA SER A 116 -31.97 -13.84 -5.77
C SER A 116 -32.81 -12.89 -4.93
N VAL A 117 -32.22 -12.29 -3.89
CA VAL A 117 -32.93 -11.44 -2.93
C VAL A 117 -32.79 -9.96 -3.26
N GLU A 118 -33.81 -9.19 -2.90
CA GLU A 118 -33.71 -7.73 -2.93
C GLU A 118 -32.74 -7.29 -1.84
N SER A 119 -31.77 -6.44 -2.19
CA SER A 119 -30.79 -5.97 -1.24
C SER A 119 -31.46 -5.14 -0.13
N PRO A 120 -31.09 -5.34 1.15
CA PRO A 120 -31.65 -4.57 2.24
C PRO A 120 -31.26 -3.09 2.11
N GLU A 121 -31.89 -2.23 2.92
CA GLU A 121 -31.41 -0.86 3.06
C GLU A 121 -30.10 -0.87 3.87
N PHE A 122 -29.01 -0.36 3.30
CA PHE A 122 -27.72 -0.26 3.99
C PHE A 122 -27.01 1.08 3.72
N ASP A 123 -26.01 1.39 4.53
CA ASP A 123 -25.15 2.57 4.38
C ASP A 123 -23.81 2.19 3.74
N VAL A 124 -23.22 1.09 4.20
CA VAL A 124 -21.89 0.64 3.78
C VAL A 124 -21.95 -0.83 3.39
N LEU A 125 -21.39 -1.16 2.23
CA LEU A 125 -21.18 -2.54 1.80
C LEU A 125 -19.82 -3.02 2.33
N LEU A 126 -19.79 -4.05 3.17
CA LEU A 126 -18.55 -4.62 3.69
C LEU A 126 -18.58 -6.13 3.48
N THR A 127 -17.61 -6.66 2.75
CA THR A 127 -17.63 -8.10 2.43
C THR A 127 -16.26 -8.71 2.18
N ASN A 128 -16.15 -10.01 2.44
CA ASN A 128 -15.09 -10.89 1.97
C ASN A 128 -15.71 -11.86 0.94
N PRO A 129 -15.79 -11.46 -0.34
CA PRO A 129 -16.60 -12.19 -1.29
C PRO A 129 -15.93 -13.51 -1.71
N PRO A 130 -16.69 -14.47 -2.24
CA PRO A 130 -16.14 -15.59 -3.00
C PRO A 130 -15.20 -15.12 -4.09
N TYR A 131 -14.08 -15.82 -4.28
CA TYR A 131 -13.09 -15.49 -5.32
C TYR A 131 -13.26 -16.35 -6.58
N SER A 132 -14.16 -17.32 -6.53
CA SER A 132 -14.47 -18.25 -7.62
C SER A 132 -15.46 -17.64 -8.63
N GLY A 133 -15.59 -18.31 -9.78
CA GLY A 133 -16.64 -18.05 -10.77
C GLY A 133 -16.78 -16.58 -11.18
N GLU A 134 -18.03 -16.12 -11.23
CA GLU A 134 -18.42 -14.76 -11.64
C GLU A 134 -18.69 -13.83 -10.45
N HIS A 135 -18.47 -14.29 -9.20
CA HIS A 135 -18.82 -13.53 -7.99
C HIS A 135 -18.16 -12.15 -7.92
N PRO A 136 -16.85 -12.01 -8.22
CA PRO A 136 -16.20 -10.70 -8.23
C PRO A 136 -16.78 -9.71 -9.25
N GLU A 137 -17.16 -10.20 -10.43
CA GLU A 137 -17.71 -9.36 -11.51
C GLU A 137 -19.11 -8.88 -11.16
N LYS A 138 -19.98 -9.78 -10.69
CA LYS A 138 -21.33 -9.44 -10.26
C LYS A 138 -21.32 -8.49 -9.06
N LEU A 139 -20.39 -8.68 -8.11
CA LEU A 139 -20.21 -7.76 -7.00
C LEU A 139 -19.77 -6.36 -7.49
N ALA A 140 -18.88 -6.28 -8.47
CA ALA A 140 -18.47 -5.00 -9.06
C ALA A 140 -19.62 -4.27 -9.73
N ASP A 141 -20.46 -4.98 -10.46
CA ASP A 141 -21.66 -4.39 -11.08
C ASP A 141 -22.68 -3.93 -10.03
N PHE A 142 -22.90 -4.73 -8.97
CA PHE A 142 -23.75 -4.34 -7.86
C PHE A 142 -23.24 -3.08 -7.16
N THR A 143 -21.97 -3.06 -6.76
CA THR A 143 -21.33 -1.92 -6.09
C THR A 143 -21.42 -0.64 -6.92
N ALA A 144 -21.14 -0.75 -8.22
CA ALA A 144 -21.29 0.37 -9.14
C ALA A 144 -22.74 0.87 -9.24
N LYS A 145 -23.72 -0.04 -9.24
CA LYS A 145 -25.14 0.28 -9.32
C LYS A 145 -25.65 0.98 -8.06
N VAL A 146 -25.23 0.55 -6.88
CA VAL A 146 -25.69 1.13 -5.60
C VAL A 146 -25.02 2.46 -5.28
N GLY A 147 -23.76 2.66 -5.71
CA GLY A 147 -23.05 3.93 -5.53
C GLY A 147 -22.82 4.33 -4.08
N LYS A 148 -22.80 3.37 -3.15
CA LYS A 148 -22.58 3.56 -1.71
C LYS A 148 -21.15 3.18 -1.32
N PRO A 149 -20.62 3.72 -0.20
CA PRO A 149 -19.30 3.34 0.29
C PRO A 149 -19.15 1.83 0.43
N TRP A 150 -17.96 1.32 0.12
CA TRP A 150 -17.71 -0.12 0.15
C TRP A 150 -16.30 -0.48 0.60
N LEU A 151 -16.20 -1.64 1.24
CA LEU A 151 -14.97 -2.26 1.72
C LEU A 151 -14.97 -3.73 1.29
N TRP A 152 -14.04 -4.09 0.41
CA TRP A 152 -13.87 -5.46 -0.07
C TRP A 152 -12.57 -6.04 0.45
N LEU A 153 -12.65 -7.16 1.16
CA LEU A 153 -11.48 -7.94 1.52
C LEU A 153 -11.18 -8.94 0.42
N VAL A 154 -10.22 -8.62 -0.44
CA VAL A 154 -9.92 -9.43 -1.64
C VAL A 154 -8.42 -9.68 -1.81
N PRO A 155 -8.04 -10.72 -2.58
CA PRO A 155 -6.66 -11.01 -2.93
C PRO A 155 -5.95 -9.85 -3.61
N ASN A 156 -4.64 -9.81 -3.43
CA ASN A 156 -3.78 -8.80 -4.01
C ASN A 156 -3.72 -8.79 -5.54
N TRP A 157 -4.29 -9.75 -6.26
CA TRP A 157 -4.35 -9.71 -7.72
C TRP A 157 -5.63 -9.04 -8.26
N PHE A 158 -6.61 -8.71 -7.40
CA PHE A 158 -7.89 -8.14 -7.82
C PHE A 158 -7.75 -6.82 -8.58
N TYR A 159 -6.80 -5.95 -8.18
CA TYR A 159 -6.62 -4.66 -8.84
C TYR A 159 -6.21 -4.75 -10.31
N MET A 160 -5.71 -5.92 -10.74
CA MET A 160 -5.30 -6.14 -12.13
C MET A 160 -6.46 -6.57 -13.03
N LYS A 161 -7.59 -6.98 -12.45
CA LYS A 161 -8.73 -7.52 -13.20
C LYS A 161 -9.49 -6.42 -13.93
N ASP A 162 -10.02 -6.75 -15.11
CA ASP A 162 -10.67 -5.76 -15.96
C ASP A 162 -12.00 -5.26 -15.39
N PHE A 163 -12.76 -6.11 -14.69
CA PHE A 163 -13.96 -5.69 -13.99
C PHE A 163 -13.66 -4.64 -12.89
N TYR A 164 -12.52 -4.76 -12.22
CA TYR A 164 -12.11 -3.80 -11.20
C TYR A 164 -11.71 -2.46 -11.83
N LYS A 165 -10.95 -2.48 -12.93
CA LYS A 165 -10.62 -1.26 -13.69
C LYS A 165 -11.89 -0.53 -14.15
N LYS A 166 -12.84 -1.28 -14.73
CA LYS A 166 -14.15 -0.76 -15.14
C LYS A 166 -14.93 -0.18 -13.97
N LEU A 167 -14.85 -0.77 -12.77
CA LEU A 167 -15.50 -0.26 -11.57
C LEU A 167 -14.96 1.11 -11.17
N ILE A 168 -13.63 1.26 -11.08
CA ILE A 168 -13.00 2.51 -10.61
C ILE A 168 -13.03 3.64 -11.64
N GLU A 169 -13.25 3.33 -12.92
CA GLU A 169 -13.45 4.31 -13.99
C GLU A 169 -14.87 4.94 -13.97
N LYS A 170 -15.83 4.35 -13.24
CA LYS A 170 -17.19 4.87 -13.15
C LYS A 170 -17.23 6.19 -12.33
N PRO A 171 -18.07 7.16 -12.71
CA PRO A 171 -18.27 8.38 -11.93
C PRO A 171 -18.66 8.08 -10.47
N GLY A 172 -18.07 8.82 -9.53
CA GLY A 172 -18.31 8.60 -8.09
C GLY A 172 -17.53 7.43 -7.47
N GLN A 173 -16.82 6.63 -8.28
CA GLN A 173 -15.90 5.59 -7.81
C GLN A 173 -14.43 6.05 -7.80
N SER A 174 -14.17 7.33 -7.97
CA SER A 174 -12.83 7.91 -7.78
C SER A 174 -12.45 7.95 -6.30
N GLY A 175 -11.16 7.79 -6.00
CA GLY A 175 -10.66 7.89 -4.62
C GLY A 175 -10.59 6.54 -3.91
N MET A 176 -9.83 5.62 -4.50
CA MET A 176 -9.51 4.35 -3.87
C MET A 176 -8.64 4.56 -2.62
N PHE A 177 -8.76 3.61 -1.70
CA PHE A 177 -7.95 3.51 -0.51
C PHE A 177 -7.70 2.03 -0.19
N PHE A 178 -6.54 1.72 0.37
CA PHE A 178 -6.13 0.33 0.62
C PHE A 178 -5.62 0.18 2.04
N VAL A 179 -6.09 -0.87 2.74
CA VAL A 179 -5.60 -1.22 4.08
C VAL A 179 -5.02 -2.63 4.05
N ALA A 180 -3.69 -2.70 4.02
CA ALA A 180 -2.92 -3.93 3.87
C ALA A 180 -2.31 -4.39 5.21
N PRO A 181 -2.55 -5.63 5.66
CA PRO A 181 -2.07 -6.07 6.96
C PRO A 181 -0.58 -6.46 6.90
N LYS A 182 0.23 -6.00 7.85
CA LYS A 182 1.67 -6.36 7.98
C LYS A 182 1.90 -7.87 8.14
N LYS A 183 0.88 -8.59 8.63
CA LYS A 183 0.83 -10.06 8.70
C LYS A 183 -0.39 -10.53 7.93
N ARG A 184 -0.23 -11.56 7.09
CA ARG A 184 -1.34 -12.11 6.30
C ARG A 184 -2.50 -12.55 7.20
N TYR A 185 -3.72 -12.31 6.74
CA TYR A 185 -4.91 -12.87 7.37
C TYR A 185 -4.92 -14.40 7.24
N VAL A 186 -5.43 -15.05 8.27
CA VAL A 186 -5.67 -16.49 8.30
C VAL A 186 -7.17 -16.68 8.40
N TYR A 187 -7.77 -17.10 7.29
CA TYR A 187 -9.18 -17.41 7.20
C TYR A 187 -9.49 -18.75 7.86
N GLN A 188 -10.72 -18.91 8.31
CA GLN A 188 -11.19 -20.13 8.95
C GLN A 188 -12.42 -20.66 8.24
N THR A 189 -12.36 -21.91 7.79
CA THR A 189 -13.55 -22.62 7.32
C THR A 189 -14.36 -23.06 8.55
N PRO A 190 -15.69 -22.85 8.59
CA PRO A 190 -16.54 -23.31 9.68
C PRO A 190 -16.40 -24.82 9.91
N ARG A 191 -16.44 -25.28 11.17
CA ARG A 191 -16.15 -26.69 11.51
C ARG A 191 -17.01 -27.69 10.76
N HIS A 192 -18.29 -27.35 10.56
CA HIS A 192 -19.25 -28.22 9.90
C HIS A 192 -19.12 -28.19 8.37
N LEU A 193 -18.33 -27.29 7.80
CA LEU A 193 -18.08 -27.17 6.34
C LEU A 193 -16.70 -27.69 5.92
N ARG A 194 -15.90 -28.21 6.85
CA ARG A 194 -14.57 -28.75 6.55
C ARG A 194 -14.68 -30.16 5.99
N ALA A 195 -14.02 -30.44 4.87
CA ALA A 195 -13.87 -31.82 4.41
C ALA A 195 -12.83 -32.58 5.25
N SER A 196 -11.83 -31.88 5.78
CA SER A 196 -10.78 -32.44 6.63
C SER A 196 -10.31 -31.47 7.72
N SER A 197 -9.64 -31.99 8.76
CA SER A 197 -9.03 -31.14 9.81
C SER A 197 -7.97 -30.17 9.27
N ASP A 198 -7.31 -30.55 8.18
CA ASP A 198 -6.21 -29.80 7.58
C ASP A 198 -6.70 -28.57 6.78
N GLU A 199 -7.97 -28.58 6.35
CA GLU A 199 -8.64 -27.46 5.69
C GLU A 199 -9.12 -26.37 6.65
N ALA A 200 -8.80 -26.46 7.94
CA ALA A 200 -9.24 -25.47 8.91
C ALA A 200 -8.71 -24.04 8.64
N LYS A 201 -7.68 -23.88 7.79
CA LYS A 201 -7.04 -22.59 7.49
C LYS A 201 -6.74 -22.44 6.00
N THR A 202 -7.29 -21.38 5.38
CA THR A 202 -7.44 -21.32 3.92
C THR A 202 -6.96 -20.00 3.32
N SER A 203 -5.78 -19.48 3.70
CA SER A 203 -5.23 -18.28 3.05
C SER A 203 -4.16 -18.61 2.00
N PRO A 204 -4.54 -18.97 0.75
CA PRO A 204 -3.55 -19.20 -0.31
C PRO A 204 -2.88 -17.90 -0.78
N PHE A 205 -3.56 -16.76 -0.65
CA PHE A 205 -3.12 -15.49 -1.22
C PHE A 205 -2.98 -14.39 -0.16
N PRO A 206 -2.04 -13.43 -0.33
CA PRO A 206 -2.12 -12.16 0.38
C PRO A 206 -3.43 -11.46 0.02
N SER A 207 -4.21 -11.08 1.02
CA SER A 207 -5.42 -10.28 0.86
C SER A 207 -5.32 -9.00 1.68
N PHE A 208 -6.04 -7.98 1.23
CA PHE A 208 -6.16 -6.71 1.91
C PHE A 208 -7.45 -6.00 1.52
N TRP A 209 -7.79 -4.95 2.25
CA TRP A 209 -9.02 -4.20 2.01
C TRP A 209 -8.84 -3.23 0.86
N PHE A 210 -9.79 -3.28 -0.08
CA PHE A 210 -10.02 -2.31 -1.12
C PHE A 210 -11.20 -1.47 -0.67
N ILE A 211 -11.03 -0.16 -0.61
CA ILE A 211 -11.98 0.74 0.02
C ILE A 211 -12.28 1.91 -0.90
N ASN A 212 -13.55 2.25 -1.03
CA ASN A 212 -14.00 3.45 -1.70
C ASN A 212 -15.04 4.16 -0.85
N GLY A 213 -14.83 5.45 -0.62
CA GLY A 213 -15.75 6.25 0.19
C GLY A 213 -16.97 6.75 -0.59
N CYS A 214 -17.04 6.59 -1.91
CA CYS A 214 -18.15 7.03 -2.78
C CYS A 214 -18.68 8.44 -2.46
N GLY A 215 -17.76 9.39 -2.19
CA GLY A 215 -18.07 10.77 -1.83
C GLY A 215 -18.40 11.03 -0.35
N VAL A 216 -18.62 9.99 0.46
CA VAL A 216 -18.81 10.11 1.92
C VAL A 216 -17.49 10.40 2.63
N CYS A 217 -16.42 9.71 2.23
CA CYS A 217 -15.07 9.90 2.73
C CYS A 217 -14.07 10.04 1.59
N THR A 218 -13.14 10.97 1.71
CA THR A 218 -11.99 11.07 0.79
C THR A 218 -10.87 10.11 1.21
N PRO A 219 -9.96 9.73 0.30
CA PRO A 219 -8.71 9.04 0.66
C PRO A 219 -7.90 9.76 1.74
N GLU A 220 -7.94 11.09 1.77
CA GLU A 220 -7.30 11.92 2.80
C GLU A 220 -7.97 11.72 4.17
N ASP A 221 -9.30 11.78 4.24
CA ASP A 221 -10.05 11.49 5.48
C ASP A 221 -9.70 10.09 6.00
N MET A 222 -9.70 9.08 5.12
CA MET A 222 -9.37 7.70 5.46
C MET A 222 -7.91 7.55 5.91
N GLN A 223 -6.97 8.25 5.27
CA GLN A 223 -5.57 8.27 5.68
C GLN A 223 -5.41 8.83 7.10
N SER A 224 -6.11 9.91 7.41
CA SER A 224 -6.11 10.51 8.75
C SER A 224 -6.76 9.60 9.79
N ALA A 225 -7.89 8.96 9.48
CA ALA A 225 -8.53 8.00 10.39
C ALA A 225 -7.65 6.77 10.68
N MET A 226 -6.76 6.43 9.74
CA MET A 226 -5.80 5.33 9.90
C MET A 226 -4.48 5.74 10.57
N GLU A 227 -4.30 7.00 10.93
CA GLU A 227 -3.09 7.47 11.62
C GLU A 227 -2.95 6.76 12.99
N GLY A 228 -1.77 6.19 13.26
CA GLY A 228 -1.52 5.43 14.48
C GLY A 228 -2.07 3.99 14.48
N SER A 229 -2.77 3.54 13.44
CA SER A 229 -3.26 2.15 13.36
C SER A 229 -2.10 1.15 13.30
N GLU A 230 -2.03 0.26 14.30
CA GLU A 230 -0.99 -0.74 14.39
C GLU A 230 -1.24 -1.94 13.46
N GLY A 231 -0.16 -2.60 13.03
CA GLY A 231 -0.28 -3.87 12.30
C GLY A 231 -0.75 -3.78 10.85
N VAL A 232 -1.03 -2.57 10.34
CA VAL A 232 -1.47 -2.31 8.96
C VAL A 232 -0.59 -1.28 8.27
N LEU A 233 -0.73 -1.23 6.95
CA LEU A 233 -0.29 -0.16 6.08
C LEU A 233 -1.55 0.37 5.38
N ALA A 234 -1.75 1.68 5.44
CA ALA A 234 -2.85 2.36 4.76
C ALA A 234 -2.27 3.27 3.67
N VAL A 235 -2.77 3.12 2.43
CA VAL A 235 -2.28 3.87 1.26
C VAL A 235 -3.43 4.29 0.35
N LYS A 236 -3.23 5.37 -0.41
CA LYS A 236 -4.23 5.94 -1.32
C LYS A 236 -4.12 5.38 -2.74
N ASP A 237 -2.94 4.91 -3.13
CA ASP A 237 -2.71 4.27 -4.42
C ASP A 237 -2.17 2.87 -4.21
N VAL A 238 -2.60 1.93 -5.06
CA VAL A 238 -2.06 0.56 -5.08
C VAL A 238 -0.56 0.58 -5.36
N HIS A 239 -0.09 1.59 -6.11
CA HIS A 239 1.32 1.77 -6.44
C HIS A 239 2.19 2.16 -5.25
N ASP A 240 1.58 2.70 -4.18
CA ASP A 240 2.25 3.03 -2.92
C ASP A 240 2.45 1.81 -2.02
N LEU A 241 1.86 0.65 -2.36
CA LEU A 241 2.09 -0.58 -1.62
C LEU A 241 3.56 -1.04 -1.76
N PRO A 242 4.15 -1.63 -0.71
CA PRO A 242 5.44 -2.29 -0.81
C PRO A 242 5.39 -3.43 -1.82
N LEU A 243 6.51 -3.67 -2.51
CA LEU A 243 6.65 -4.75 -3.50
C LEU A 243 6.26 -6.15 -2.96
N THR A 244 6.26 -6.36 -1.65
CA THR A 244 5.81 -7.61 -1.01
C THR A 244 4.31 -7.88 -1.11
N TYR A 245 3.51 -6.86 -1.41
CA TYR A 245 2.06 -6.97 -1.60
C TYR A 245 1.64 -7.10 -3.05
N TYR A 246 2.54 -6.81 -3.99
CA TYR A 246 2.27 -6.98 -5.41
C TYR A 246 2.15 -8.46 -5.73
N ASP A 247 1.24 -8.79 -6.64
CA ASP A 247 1.19 -10.13 -7.19
C ASP A 247 2.47 -10.42 -8.02
N GLN A 248 2.92 -11.67 -8.01
CA GLN A 248 4.15 -12.05 -8.73
C GLN A 248 4.01 -11.96 -10.26
N TYR A 249 2.78 -12.00 -10.76
CA TYR A 249 2.46 -11.86 -12.18
C TYR A 249 2.15 -10.41 -12.58
N ASP A 250 2.14 -9.47 -11.63
CA ASP A 250 1.98 -8.06 -11.92
C ASP A 250 3.13 -7.56 -12.84
N PRO A 251 2.83 -6.95 -14.01
CA PRO A 251 3.86 -6.37 -14.87
C PRO A 251 4.75 -5.33 -14.15
N GLU A 252 4.18 -4.54 -13.25
CA GLU A 252 4.90 -3.54 -12.45
C GLU A 252 5.79 -4.18 -11.39
N TYR A 253 5.47 -5.38 -10.90
CA TYR A 253 6.33 -6.11 -9.96
C TYR A 253 7.75 -6.27 -10.52
N LYS A 254 7.87 -6.72 -11.78
CA LYS A 254 9.19 -6.89 -12.43
C LYS A 254 9.91 -5.56 -12.59
N ARG A 255 9.19 -4.50 -12.96
CA ARG A 255 9.74 -3.16 -13.14
C ARG A 255 10.27 -2.60 -11.83
N GLN A 256 9.44 -2.58 -10.78
CA GLN A 256 9.80 -2.11 -9.44
C GLN A 256 10.97 -2.91 -8.85
N ARG A 257 10.95 -4.24 -8.99
CA ARG A 257 12.05 -5.11 -8.57
C ARG A 257 13.37 -4.76 -9.27
N ASN A 258 13.33 -4.43 -10.56
CA ASN A 258 14.52 -4.05 -11.31
C ASN A 258 15.05 -2.67 -10.90
N ILE A 259 14.15 -1.71 -10.61
CA ILE A 259 14.50 -0.40 -10.06
C ILE A 259 15.19 -0.57 -8.70
N MET A 260 14.62 -1.33 -7.78
CA MET A 260 15.21 -1.61 -6.46
C MET A 260 16.58 -2.30 -6.58
N LYS A 261 16.73 -3.28 -7.49
CA LYS A 261 18.03 -3.92 -7.75
C LYS A 261 19.06 -2.94 -8.29
N SER A 262 18.65 -2.03 -9.18
CA SER A 262 19.52 -1.00 -9.75
C SER A 262 19.98 0.00 -8.68
N GLN A 263 19.08 0.50 -7.85
CA GLN A 263 19.39 1.37 -6.72
C GLN A 263 20.34 0.69 -5.73
N LYS A 264 20.08 -0.57 -5.36
CA LYS A 264 20.99 -1.34 -4.49
C LYS A 264 22.38 -1.50 -5.10
N ARG A 265 22.49 -1.71 -6.42
CA ARG A 265 23.79 -1.76 -7.10
C ARG A 265 24.50 -0.42 -7.07
N LYS A 266 23.78 0.70 -7.27
CA LYS A 266 24.33 2.06 -7.16
C LYS A 266 24.84 2.35 -5.74
N ASN A 267 24.05 2.02 -4.72
CA ASN A 267 24.43 2.20 -3.32
C ASN A 267 25.66 1.36 -2.95
N ASN A 268 25.69 0.10 -3.35
CA ASN A 268 26.87 -0.77 -3.14
C ASN A 268 28.11 -0.25 -3.88
N TYR A 269 27.94 0.40 -5.03
CA TYR A 269 29.05 1.00 -5.78
C TYR A 269 29.56 2.28 -5.09
N SER A 270 28.66 3.15 -4.61
CA SER A 270 29.05 4.35 -3.87
C SER A 270 29.72 4.02 -2.54
N GLU A 271 29.26 3.00 -1.82
CA GLU A 271 29.90 2.52 -0.59
C GLU A 271 31.32 2.03 -0.87
N LYS A 272 31.49 1.18 -1.89
CA LYS A 272 32.82 0.68 -2.30
C LYS A 272 33.74 1.80 -2.78
N ALA A 273 33.23 2.77 -3.53
CA ALA A 273 34.01 3.93 -3.97
C ALA A 273 34.45 4.78 -2.78
N GLY A 274 33.57 4.98 -1.78
CA GLY A 274 33.88 5.65 -0.52
C GLY A 274 34.95 4.92 0.29
N GLU A 275 34.85 3.59 0.39
CA GLU A 275 35.86 2.73 1.02
C GLU A 275 37.19 2.85 0.27
N GLN A 276 37.22 2.72 -1.05
CA GLN A 276 38.43 2.80 -1.84
C GLN A 276 39.11 4.18 -1.75
N ALA A 277 38.32 5.26 -1.72
CA ALA A 277 38.83 6.61 -1.46
C ALA A 277 39.40 6.75 -0.03
N SER A 278 38.77 6.12 0.96
CA SER A 278 39.28 6.06 2.34
C SER A 278 40.61 5.31 2.42
N TRP A 279 40.73 4.16 1.74
CA TRP A 279 41.98 3.41 1.61
C TRP A 279 43.07 4.23 0.92
N GLY A 280 42.74 4.95 -0.16
CA GLY A 280 43.66 5.86 -0.85
C GLY A 280 44.18 6.98 0.06
N ARG A 281 43.30 7.61 0.86
CA ARG A 281 43.70 8.64 1.84
C ARG A 281 44.60 8.09 2.94
N LYS A 282 44.31 6.90 3.47
CA LYS A 282 45.16 6.24 4.48
C LYS A 282 46.53 5.89 3.91
N ALA A 283 46.59 5.37 2.68
CA ALA A 283 47.85 5.07 2.00
C ALA A 283 48.68 6.34 1.74
N GLY A 284 48.05 7.43 1.29
CA GLY A 284 48.69 8.74 1.11
C GLY A 284 49.26 9.29 2.42
N ALA A 285 48.45 9.33 3.49
CA ALA A 285 48.88 9.80 4.80
C ALA A 285 50.06 8.98 5.37
N GLN A 286 50.07 7.67 5.16
CA GLN A 286 51.19 6.81 5.57
C GLN A 286 52.47 7.11 4.77
N GLN A 287 52.35 7.43 3.49
CA GLN A 287 53.48 7.83 2.64
C GLN A 287 54.04 9.20 3.04
N ASP A 288 53.17 10.17 3.30
CA ASP A 288 53.55 11.51 3.76
C ASP A 288 54.26 11.46 5.11
N TYR A 289 53.76 10.63 6.04
CA TYR A 289 54.41 10.37 7.32
C TYR A 289 55.83 9.79 7.16
N LYS A 290 56.00 8.81 6.25
CA LYS A 290 57.33 8.24 5.94
C LYS A 290 58.27 9.28 5.33
N MET A 291 57.78 10.13 4.42
CA MET A 291 58.56 11.19 3.78
C MET A 291 58.96 12.28 4.77
N SER A 292 58.06 12.68 5.69
CA SER A 292 58.34 13.63 6.76
C SER A 292 59.47 13.13 7.67
N ASN A 293 59.39 11.88 8.14
CA ASN A 293 60.45 11.27 8.95
C ASN A 293 61.80 11.22 8.22
N LYS A 294 61.81 10.92 6.91
CA LYS A 294 63.04 10.95 6.09
C LYS A 294 63.62 12.35 5.96
N ARG A 295 62.77 13.37 5.80
CA ARG A 295 63.18 14.79 5.75
C ARG A 295 63.75 15.26 7.08
N GLN A 296 63.12 14.91 8.21
CA GLN A 296 63.63 15.21 9.54
C GLN A 296 65.00 14.57 9.80
N LYS A 297 65.19 13.30 9.40
CA LYS A 297 66.51 12.64 9.47
C LYS A 297 67.58 13.33 8.64
N ARG A 298 67.25 13.78 7.42
CA ARG A 298 68.17 14.57 6.57
C ARG A 298 68.54 15.91 7.22
N ILE A 299 67.56 16.63 7.77
CA ILE A 299 67.81 17.90 8.47
C ILE A 299 68.71 17.68 9.69
N GLY A 300 68.48 16.61 10.47
CA GLY A 300 69.34 16.24 11.59
C GLY A 300 70.78 15.95 11.15
N SER A 301 70.95 15.16 10.09
CA SER A 301 72.27 14.86 9.51
C SER A 301 72.97 16.11 8.97
N MET A 302 72.23 17.02 8.30
CA MET A 302 72.78 18.30 7.85
C MET A 302 73.25 19.16 9.00
N LYS A 303 72.46 19.28 10.08
CA LYS A 303 72.87 20.01 11.29
C LYS A 303 74.18 19.46 11.87
N GLN A 304 74.37 18.14 11.83
CA GLN A 304 75.59 17.49 12.31
C GLN A 304 76.80 17.73 11.37
N ILE A 305 76.57 17.87 10.06
CA ILE A 305 77.60 18.32 9.12
C ILE A 305 77.98 19.78 9.43
N TYR A 306 77.00 20.67 9.60
CA TYR A 306 77.26 22.08 9.93
C TYR A 306 77.93 22.29 11.28
N SER A 307 77.69 21.43 12.28
CA SER A 307 78.40 21.49 13.57
C SER A 307 79.88 21.08 13.46
N ASN A 308 80.24 20.31 12.43
CA ASN A 308 81.61 19.85 12.20
C ASN A 308 82.41 20.81 11.29
N ILE A 309 81.73 21.68 10.54
CA ILE A 309 82.39 22.79 9.86
C ILE A 309 82.59 23.88 10.91
N HIS A 310 83.80 23.97 11.46
CA HIS A 310 84.21 25.02 12.37
C HIS A 310 84.34 26.35 11.60
N ILE A 311 83.21 26.92 11.21
CA ILE A 311 83.15 28.27 10.64
C ILE A 311 83.47 29.20 11.80
N GLN A 312 84.69 29.74 11.80
CA GLN A 312 85.05 30.76 12.76
C GLN A 312 84.01 31.88 12.71
N PRO A 313 83.50 32.34 13.87
CA PRO A 313 82.51 33.40 13.88
C PRO A 313 83.10 34.61 13.15
N PRO A 314 82.33 35.26 12.25
CA PRO A 314 82.78 36.46 11.57
C PRO A 314 83.27 37.46 12.60
N THR A 315 84.46 37.99 12.38
CA THR A 315 85.09 38.94 13.30
C THR A 315 84.21 40.19 13.38
N LYS A 316 84.36 40.99 14.45
CA LYS A 316 83.56 42.23 14.63
C LYS A 316 83.63 43.19 13.42
N HIS A 317 84.61 43.02 12.52
CA HIS A 317 84.72 43.79 11.29
C HIS A 317 83.75 43.35 10.18
N ASP A 318 83.43 42.07 10.07
CA ASP A 318 82.57 41.53 8.99
C ASP A 318 81.07 41.82 9.21
N ARG A 319 80.66 42.12 10.45
CA ARG A 319 79.27 42.50 10.78
C ARG A 319 78.91 43.93 10.36
N ALA A 320 79.88 44.75 9.96
CA ALA A 320 79.65 46.14 9.56
C ALA A 320 79.25 46.30 8.07
N LEU A 321 79.49 45.29 7.22
CA LEU A 321 79.23 45.39 5.78
C LEU A 321 77.88 44.81 5.32
N CYS A 322 77.13 44.13 6.19
CA CYS A 322 75.82 43.53 5.86
C CYS A 322 74.62 44.34 6.39
N ARG A 323 74.79 45.66 6.61
CA ARG A 323 73.73 46.60 7.02
C ARG A 323 73.40 47.69 5.99
N TYR A 324 73.87 47.54 4.76
CA TYR A 324 73.57 48.48 3.66
C TYR A 324 73.01 47.70 2.47
N THR A 325 71.69 47.45 2.47
CA THR A 325 70.79 47.23 1.31
C THR A 325 69.52 46.51 1.77
N SER A 326 68.59 47.26 2.36
CA SER A 326 67.17 46.87 2.44
C SER A 326 66.36 48.09 2.86
N MET A 327 66.42 49.14 2.04
CA MET A 327 65.44 50.22 2.06
C MET A 327 64.12 49.74 1.45
N ASP A 328 63.03 50.17 2.09
CA ASP A 328 61.69 50.39 1.57
C ASP A 328 61.00 49.32 0.71
N ARG A 329 59.98 48.69 1.32
CA ARG A 329 58.62 48.64 0.76
C ARG A 329 57.60 48.45 1.88
N THR A 330 57.11 49.57 2.39
CA THR A 330 55.83 49.68 3.08
C THR A 330 54.71 49.53 2.04
N LEU A 331 53.87 48.50 2.19
CA LEU A 331 52.53 48.51 1.60
C LEU A 331 51.50 48.26 2.70
N ASN A 332 50.70 49.30 2.90
CA ASN A 332 49.55 49.36 3.78
C ASN A 332 48.54 48.24 3.48
N LEU A 333 48.10 47.55 4.52
CA LEU A 333 46.81 46.87 4.53
C LEU A 333 46.02 47.38 5.75
N PRO A 334 44.82 47.95 5.56
CA PRO A 334 44.00 48.43 6.65
C PRO A 334 43.32 47.28 7.40
N LYS A 335 43.24 47.44 8.73
CA LYS A 335 42.41 46.65 9.64
C LYS A 335 40.94 47.00 9.39
N ILE A 336 40.09 45.99 9.25
CA ILE A 336 38.64 46.13 9.33
C ILE A 336 38.17 45.22 10.46
N ASP A 337 37.53 45.85 11.43
CA ASP A 337 36.98 45.24 12.63
C ASP A 337 35.72 44.43 12.33
N GLY A 338 35.54 43.37 13.11
CA GLY A 338 34.45 42.42 13.00
C GLY A 338 33.11 42.99 13.43
N SER A 339 32.08 42.70 12.63
CA SER A 339 30.68 42.71 13.04
C SER A 339 30.03 41.42 12.53
N THR A 340 29.21 40.83 13.39
CA THR A 340 28.64 39.49 13.24
C THR A 340 27.23 39.54 12.64
N ASN A 341 26.99 38.54 11.79
CA ASN A 341 25.73 37.84 11.53
C ASN A 341 24.49 38.60 11.03
N GLY A 342 24.03 38.16 9.84
CA GLY A 342 22.62 37.82 9.64
C GLY A 342 22.07 38.10 8.25
N LEU A 343 21.61 37.02 7.60
CA LEU A 343 20.65 36.98 6.48
C LEU A 343 21.22 37.12 5.05
N GLY A 344 20.86 36.17 4.18
CA GLY A 344 21.00 36.31 2.73
C GLY A 344 21.26 35.03 1.95
N ASN A 345 20.27 34.15 1.88
CA ASN A 345 20.18 33.09 0.86
C ASN A 345 19.55 33.71 -0.40
N VAL A 346 20.31 33.97 -1.48
CA VAL A 346 19.81 33.94 -2.88
C VAL A 346 21.03 33.71 -3.78
N ARG A 347 21.09 32.57 -4.49
CA ARG A 347 21.96 32.39 -5.65
C ARG A 347 21.09 32.45 -6.89
N ASP A 348 21.21 33.56 -7.61
CA ASP A 348 20.85 33.68 -9.01
C ASP A 348 21.79 32.81 -9.86
N GLN A 349 21.22 31.82 -10.54
CA GLN A 349 21.83 31.26 -11.74
C GLN A 349 21.01 31.69 -12.95
N LYS A 350 21.63 32.56 -13.76
CA LYS A 350 21.21 32.88 -15.13
C LYS A 350 21.18 31.60 -15.97
N LEU A 351 20.01 31.30 -16.56
CA LEU A 351 19.87 30.42 -17.72
C LEU A 351 19.50 31.26 -18.96
N PRO A 352 19.94 30.85 -20.16
CA PRO A 352 19.76 31.63 -21.39
C PRO A 352 18.33 31.53 -21.94
N ALA A 353 17.83 32.68 -22.42
CA ALA A 353 16.55 32.83 -23.09
C ALA A 353 16.52 32.10 -24.44
N GLY A 354 15.69 31.05 -24.52
CA GLY A 354 15.29 30.39 -25.75
C GLY A 354 13.82 30.72 -26.05
N LEU A 355 13.57 31.11 -27.30
CA LEU A 355 12.29 31.53 -27.87
C LEU A 355 11.15 30.55 -27.57
N LEU A 356 10.05 31.07 -27.01
CA LEU A 356 8.71 30.51 -27.16
C LEU A 356 7.77 31.65 -27.59
N GLN A 357 7.17 31.47 -28.75
CA GLN A 357 6.13 32.36 -29.28
C GLN A 357 4.84 32.18 -28.46
N PRO A 358 4.06 33.26 -28.22
CA PRO A 358 2.76 33.14 -27.59
C PRO A 358 1.77 32.48 -28.57
N VAL A 359 1.13 31.41 -28.11
CA VAL A 359 -0.03 30.81 -28.78
C VAL A 359 -1.25 31.53 -28.24
N ASP A 360 -1.98 32.21 -29.12
CA ASP A 360 -3.24 32.89 -28.81
C ASP A 360 -4.29 31.90 -28.27
N PRO A 361 -5.07 32.27 -27.24
CA PRO A 361 -6.21 31.47 -26.82
C PRO A 361 -7.32 31.52 -27.89
N PRO A 362 -8.05 30.42 -28.14
CA PRO A 362 -9.14 30.42 -29.11
C PRO A 362 -10.28 31.32 -28.63
N LYS A 363 -10.69 32.21 -29.54
CA LYS A 363 -11.87 33.09 -29.43
C LYS A 363 -13.11 32.25 -29.12
N ARG A 364 -13.68 32.42 -27.93
CA ARG A 364 -15.07 32.03 -27.65
C ARG A 364 -15.99 32.96 -28.42
N GLN A 365 -16.81 32.40 -29.30
CA GLN A 365 -17.96 33.09 -29.87
C GLN A 365 -19.01 33.27 -28.77
N GLU A 366 -19.31 34.52 -28.46
CA GLU A 366 -20.55 34.94 -27.82
C GLU A 366 -21.72 34.69 -28.78
N GLN A 367 -22.66 33.86 -28.35
CA GLN A 367 -24.06 33.99 -28.73
C GLN A 367 -24.84 34.17 -27.44
N ALA A 368 -25.38 35.38 -27.29
CA ALA A 368 -26.38 35.73 -26.30
C ALA A 368 -27.76 35.56 -26.93
N GLU A 369 -28.69 34.95 -26.20
CA GLU A 369 -30.14 35.22 -26.15
C GLU A 369 -30.75 34.21 -25.14
N GLU A 370 -31.04 34.67 -23.93
CA GLU A 370 -32.40 34.97 -23.42
C GLU A 370 -33.21 33.73 -23.00
N ALA A 371 -33.21 33.46 -21.68
CA ALA A 371 -34.41 33.07 -20.94
C ALA A 371 -34.15 33.24 -19.44
N GLY A 372 -34.81 34.23 -18.84
CA GLY A 372 -34.74 34.53 -17.42
C GLY A 372 -35.40 33.46 -16.56
N GLY A 373 -34.88 33.29 -15.34
CA GLY A 373 -35.46 32.40 -14.34
C GLY A 373 -34.65 32.43 -13.06
N ALA A 374 -34.93 33.40 -12.20
CA ALA A 374 -34.35 33.51 -10.86
C ALA A 374 -34.71 32.28 -10.01
N LEU A 375 -33.73 31.44 -9.68
CA LEU A 375 -33.88 30.41 -8.65
C LEU A 375 -33.23 30.89 -7.35
N ARG A 376 -34.14 31.35 -6.49
CA ARG A 376 -33.97 31.65 -5.08
C ARG A 376 -33.61 30.35 -4.35
N LEU A 377 -32.51 30.36 -3.62
CA LEU A 377 -32.14 29.28 -2.69
C LEU A 377 -33.07 29.37 -1.46
N GLU A 378 -33.82 28.30 -1.19
CA GLU A 378 -34.51 28.09 0.08
C GLU A 378 -34.08 26.73 0.68
N PRO A 379 -34.00 26.63 2.01
CA PRO A 379 -33.37 25.51 2.71
C PRO A 379 -34.31 24.29 2.82
N VAL A 380 -33.73 23.10 2.72
CA VAL A 380 -34.44 21.83 2.89
C VAL A 380 -34.70 21.60 4.39
N ALA A 381 -35.92 21.89 4.82
CA ALA A 381 -36.47 21.45 6.09
C ALA A 381 -37.86 20.80 5.85
N THR A 382 -37.94 19.53 6.23
CA THR A 382 -39.13 18.84 6.77
C THR A 382 -40.45 18.91 6.00
N LEU A 383 -40.84 17.81 5.34
CA LEU A 383 -42.26 17.47 5.23
C LEU A 383 -42.52 15.95 5.14
N ILE A 384 -42.92 15.38 6.28
CA ILE A 384 -43.69 14.14 6.38
C ILE A 384 -45.10 14.44 5.84
N ARG A 385 -45.56 13.72 4.81
CA ARG A 385 -47.02 13.55 4.57
C ARG A 385 -47.38 12.36 3.65
N GLN A 386 -48.03 11.38 4.29
CA GLN A 386 -49.26 10.69 3.86
C GLN A 386 -49.28 9.95 2.51
N HIS A 387 -49.11 8.62 2.59
CA HIS A 387 -49.52 7.68 1.56
C HIS A 387 -51.03 7.71 1.32
N ARG A 388 -51.42 7.97 0.05
CA ARG A 388 -52.75 7.68 -0.51
C ARG A 388 -52.77 6.24 -1.04
N ARG A 389 -53.85 5.51 -0.73
CA ARG A 389 -54.19 4.17 -1.23
C ARG A 389 -54.39 4.16 -2.76
N PRO A 390 -54.06 3.07 -3.48
CA PRO A 390 -54.54 2.87 -4.84
C PRO A 390 -55.97 2.28 -4.86
N ARG A 391 -56.74 2.73 -5.86
CA ARG A 391 -58.10 2.30 -6.19
C ARG A 391 -58.11 0.95 -6.91
N ALA A 392 -59.10 0.14 -6.58
CA ALA A 392 -59.47 -1.09 -7.28
C ALA A 392 -59.85 -0.81 -8.74
N SER A 393 -59.34 -1.62 -9.66
CA SER A 393 -59.81 -1.71 -11.04
C SER A 393 -60.53 -3.03 -11.25
N THR A 394 -61.73 -2.90 -11.79
CA THR A 394 -62.75 -3.90 -12.04
C THR A 394 -62.34 -4.80 -13.21
N LEU A 395 -62.10 -6.08 -12.97
CA LEU A 395 -61.87 -7.10 -14.01
C LEU A 395 -63.24 -7.67 -14.44
N LYS A 396 -63.59 -7.46 -15.71
CA LYS A 396 -64.78 -8.00 -16.36
C LYS A 396 -64.61 -9.49 -16.63
N LEU A 397 -65.62 -10.26 -16.17
CA LEU A 397 -65.93 -11.62 -16.58
C LEU A 397 -66.07 -11.73 -18.10
N ALA A 398 -65.40 -12.71 -18.71
CA ALA A 398 -65.75 -13.24 -20.02
C ALA A 398 -65.98 -14.76 -19.89
N ARG A 399 -67.21 -15.16 -20.25
CA ARG A 399 -67.75 -16.51 -20.45
C ARG A 399 -66.98 -17.23 -21.58
N GLU A 400 -66.56 -18.49 -21.39
CA GLU A 400 -67.30 -19.74 -21.66
C GLU A 400 -67.10 -20.23 -23.10
N THR A 401 -66.31 -21.31 -23.26
CA THR A 401 -66.49 -22.27 -24.35
C THR A 401 -66.03 -23.66 -23.90
N GLN A 402 -67.00 -24.57 -23.83
CA GLN A 402 -66.84 -26.02 -23.65
C GLN A 402 -66.12 -26.66 -24.85
N MET A 403 -65.37 -27.73 -24.58
CA MET A 403 -65.02 -28.76 -25.57
C MET A 403 -65.61 -30.09 -25.10
N PRO A 404 -66.20 -30.92 -25.99
CA PRO A 404 -66.84 -32.17 -25.59
C PRO A 404 -65.84 -33.34 -25.52
N GLU A 405 -66.18 -34.28 -24.65
CA GLU A 405 -65.65 -35.63 -24.57
C GLU A 405 -66.19 -36.51 -25.73
N ASP A 406 -65.55 -37.68 -25.89
CA ASP A 406 -65.86 -38.83 -26.76
C ASP A 406 -65.27 -38.85 -28.18
N MET A 407 -64.09 -39.48 -28.29
CA MET A 407 -63.90 -40.72 -29.07
C MET A 407 -62.64 -41.50 -28.64
#